data_AF-A0A7W1G2X1-F1
#
_entry.id   AF-A0A7W1G2X1-F1
#
_cell.length_a   1.000
_cell.length_b   1.000
_cell.length_c   1.000
_cell.angle_alpha   90.00
_cell.angle_beta   90.00
_cell.angle_gamma   90.00
#
_symmetry.space_group_name_H-M   'P 1'
#
loop_
_entity.id
_entity.type
_entity.pdbx_description
1 polymer ?
#
loop_
_entity_poly.entity_id
_entity_poly.type
_entity_poly.pdbx_seq_one_letter_code
_entity_poly.pdbx_strand_id
1 'polypeptide(L)'
;MNAPAPPIVRSSRAKGEPLVWLTAMGLAIGLVMVAGLLAVIISQGVGVFWPKRVTRFALPDTAGHQVEVDGVVVKRQLKTPELGKEPIEEIQIYTGNREVYNLAFRYIDVHRIASESLPPDVMLIERLENGNAIGTPLALKSPASTLAATDPRFPKQLSDAVAAAIARRSTIEHLEKHVIGRNAAEISELEVRARNTSSDQQGDMP
;
A
#
# COMPACT_ATOMS: atom_id res chain seq x y z
N MET A 1 31.94 -38.36 81.59
CA MET A 1 32.48 -38.24 80.21
C MET A 1 31.34 -38.52 79.25
N ASN A 2 30.89 -37.52 78.48
CA ASN A 2 30.06 -37.70 77.29
C ASN A 2 30.45 -36.58 76.33
N ALA A 3 31.06 -36.91 75.19
CA ALA A 3 31.36 -35.93 74.16
C ALA A 3 30.09 -35.69 73.31
N PRO A 4 29.73 -34.44 72.96
CA PRO A 4 28.63 -34.19 72.04
C PRO A 4 29.02 -34.63 70.63
N ALA A 5 28.09 -35.28 69.93
CA ALA A 5 28.28 -35.70 68.54
C ALA A 5 28.50 -34.48 67.61
N PRO A 6 29.35 -34.61 66.56
CA PRO A 6 29.60 -33.49 65.66
C PRO A 6 28.35 -33.14 64.83
N PRO A 7 28.14 -31.85 64.51
CA PRO A 7 26.98 -31.42 63.73
C PRO A 7 27.06 -31.94 62.29
N ILE A 8 25.99 -32.57 61.82
CA ILE A 8 25.84 -32.98 60.43
C ILE A 8 25.61 -31.70 59.60
N VAL A 9 26.66 -31.22 58.93
CA VAL A 9 26.54 -30.12 57.97
C VAL A 9 25.87 -30.65 56.70
N ARG A 10 24.55 -30.49 56.60
CA ARG A 10 23.85 -30.70 55.33
C ARG A 10 24.19 -29.54 54.41
N SER A 11 25.15 -29.75 53.52
CA SER A 11 25.42 -28.84 52.40
C SER A 11 24.21 -28.84 51.45
N SER A 12 23.26 -27.94 51.69
CA SER A 12 22.16 -27.64 50.78
C SER A 12 22.65 -26.76 49.63
N ARG A 13 23.54 -27.29 48.78
CA ARG A 13 23.81 -26.66 47.49
C ARG A 13 22.74 -27.20 46.55
N ALA A 14 21.74 -26.39 46.24
CA ALA A 14 20.68 -26.76 45.31
C ALA A 14 21.33 -27.04 43.93
N LYS A 15 21.52 -28.33 43.64
CA LYS A 15 22.06 -28.79 42.35
C LYS A 15 21.03 -28.44 41.27
N GLY A 16 21.24 -27.33 40.57
CA GLY A 16 20.35 -26.88 39.49
C GLY A 16 20.29 -25.37 39.28
N GLU A 17 20.66 -24.56 40.28
CA GLU A 17 20.64 -23.09 40.17
C GLU A 17 21.41 -22.56 38.95
N PRO A 18 22.64 -23.01 38.61
CA PRO A 18 23.37 -22.48 37.47
C PRO A 18 22.68 -22.72 36.12
N LEU A 19 22.02 -23.87 35.95
CA LEU A 19 21.30 -24.18 34.71
C LEU A 19 20.05 -23.32 34.54
N VAL A 20 19.33 -23.03 35.63
CA VAL A 20 18.15 -22.15 35.61
C VAL A 20 18.55 -20.72 35.24
N TRP A 21 19.68 -20.23 35.79
CA TRP A 21 20.22 -18.93 35.41
C TRP A 21 20.66 -18.89 33.94
N LEU A 22 21.27 -19.96 33.44
CA LEU A 22 21.69 -20.04 32.03
C LEU A 22 20.48 -20.04 31.08
N THR A 23 19.42 -20.79 31.38
CA THR A 23 18.20 -20.83 30.56
C THR A 23 17.42 -19.52 30.63
N ALA A 24 17.34 -18.89 31.80
CA ALA A 24 16.73 -17.57 31.97
C ALA A 24 17.50 -16.49 31.18
N MET A 25 18.84 -16.54 31.21
CA MET A 25 19.68 -15.63 30.42
C MET A 25 19.50 -15.87 28.92
N GLY A 26 19.48 -17.14 28.48
CA GLY A 26 19.22 -17.49 27.08
C GLY A 26 17.85 -17.00 26.60
N LEU A 27 16.80 -17.17 27.43
CA LEU A 27 15.46 -16.65 27.15
C LEU A 27 15.45 -15.12 27.07
N ALA A 28 16.10 -14.44 28.01
CA ALA A 28 16.19 -12.98 28.02
C ALA A 28 16.89 -12.44 26.77
N ILE A 29 18.03 -13.03 26.39
CA ILE A 29 18.75 -12.69 25.15
C ILE A 29 17.87 -12.93 23.92
N GLY A 30 17.19 -14.09 23.87
CA GLY A 30 16.26 -14.41 22.79
C GLY A 30 15.13 -13.37 22.67
N LEU A 31 14.55 -12.96 23.81
CA LEU A 31 13.50 -11.93 23.84
C LEU A 31 14.02 -10.57 23.34
N VAL A 32 15.24 -10.19 23.74
CA VAL A 32 15.90 -8.96 23.27
C VAL A 32 16.16 -9.00 21.77
N MET A 33 16.60 -10.14 21.23
CA MET A 33 16.80 -10.31 19.79
C MET A 33 15.48 -10.18 19.02
N VAL A 34 14.40 -10.81 19.48
CA VAL A 34 13.07 -10.70 18.86
C VAL A 34 12.57 -9.26 18.91
N ALA A 35 12.66 -8.61 20.07
CA ALA A 35 12.26 -7.21 20.21
C ALA A 35 13.08 -6.28 19.31
N GLY A 36 14.40 -6.50 19.21
CA GLY A 36 15.29 -5.75 18.33
C GLY A 36 14.94 -5.94 16.85
N LEU A 37 14.67 -7.17 16.43
CA LEU A 37 14.23 -7.46 15.06
C LEU A 37 12.91 -6.76 14.74
N LEU A 38 11.93 -6.83 15.64
CA LEU A 38 10.65 -6.14 15.49
C LEU A 38 10.84 -4.62 15.40
N ALA A 39 11.73 -4.03 16.21
CA ALA A 39 12.03 -2.60 16.17
C ALA A 39 12.63 -2.16 14.82
N VAL A 40 13.49 -2.98 14.21
CA VAL A 40 14.03 -2.72 12.87
C VAL A 40 12.93 -2.81 11.82
N ILE A 41 12.09 -3.85 11.87
CA ILE A 41 10.98 -4.02 10.93
C ILE A 41 10.00 -2.83 11.01
N ILE A 42 9.64 -2.42 12.23
CA ILE A 42 8.71 -1.30 12.44
C ILE A 42 9.34 0.00 11.95
N SER A 43 10.59 0.30 12.34
CA SER A 43 11.23 1.56 11.94
C SER A 43 11.38 1.70 10.43
N GLN A 44 11.69 0.60 9.73
CA GLN A 44 11.80 0.61 8.27
C GLN A 44 10.45 0.50 7.56
N GLY A 45 9.47 -0.18 8.16
CA GLY A 45 8.15 -0.38 7.58
C GLY A 45 7.23 0.84 7.68
N VAL A 46 7.27 1.56 8.81
CA VAL A 46 6.35 2.70 9.07
C VAL A 46 6.45 3.78 7.98
N GLY A 47 7.66 4.05 7.47
CA GLY A 47 7.86 5.04 6.40
C GLY A 47 7.26 4.63 5.05
N VAL A 48 7.10 3.33 4.80
CA VAL A 48 6.50 2.80 3.55
C VAL A 48 4.98 2.90 3.58
N PHE A 49 4.37 2.66 4.73
CA PHE A 49 2.92 2.72 4.90
C PHE A 49 2.38 4.15 5.07
N TRP A 50 3.25 5.13 5.33
CA TRP A 50 2.78 6.50 5.52
C TRP A 50 2.46 7.15 4.17
N PRO A 51 1.24 7.68 3.98
CA PRO A 51 0.87 8.35 2.74
C PRO A 51 1.76 9.57 2.56
N LYS A 52 2.59 9.53 1.51
CA LYS A 52 3.42 10.68 1.15
C LYS A 52 2.51 11.79 0.63
N ARG A 53 2.73 13.00 1.14
CA ARG A 53 1.98 14.18 0.74
C ARG A 53 2.33 14.56 -0.70
N VAL A 54 1.37 15.19 -1.38
CA VAL A 54 1.62 15.81 -2.68
C VAL A 54 2.35 17.13 -2.45
N THR A 55 3.47 17.32 -3.13
CA THR A 55 4.26 18.55 -3.11
C THR A 55 4.11 19.25 -4.46
N ARG A 56 3.92 20.56 -4.41
CA ARG A 56 3.94 21.45 -5.56
C ARG A 56 5.34 22.01 -5.76
N PHE A 57 5.90 21.78 -6.93
CA PHE A 57 7.19 22.30 -7.36
C PHE A 57 6.97 23.43 -8.35
N ALA A 58 7.53 24.61 -8.08
CA ALA A 58 7.61 25.68 -9.06
C ALA A 58 8.96 25.59 -9.80
N LEU A 59 8.93 25.45 -11.13
CA LEU A 59 10.12 25.33 -11.98
C LEU A 59 10.06 26.31 -13.15
N PRO A 60 11.19 26.83 -13.63
CA PRO A 60 11.25 27.53 -14.89
C PRO A 60 11.10 26.55 -16.07
N ASP A 61 10.21 26.86 -17.00
CA ASP A 61 10.07 26.19 -18.28
C ASP A 61 11.22 26.58 -19.23
N THR A 62 11.31 25.88 -20.36
CA THR A 62 12.26 26.13 -21.46
C THR A 62 12.17 27.56 -21.99
N ALA A 63 10.99 28.19 -21.90
CA ALA A 63 10.75 29.58 -22.26
C ALA A 63 11.00 30.58 -21.11
N GLY A 64 11.41 30.12 -19.92
CA GLY A 64 11.66 30.97 -18.74
C GLY A 64 10.42 31.31 -17.91
N HIS A 65 9.22 30.85 -18.30
CA HIS A 65 8.00 31.01 -17.49
C HIS A 65 8.00 30.04 -16.30
N GLN A 66 7.48 30.46 -15.15
CA GLN A 66 7.29 29.54 -14.03
C GLN A 66 6.10 28.60 -14.30
N VAL A 67 6.33 27.30 -14.15
CA VAL A 67 5.35 26.23 -14.25
C VAL A 67 5.29 25.48 -12.93
N GLU A 68 4.06 25.22 -12.47
CA GLU A 68 3.82 24.43 -11.28
C GLU A 68 3.60 22.96 -11.65
N VAL A 69 4.25 22.07 -10.90
CA VAL A 69 4.11 20.62 -11.06
C VAL A 69 3.78 20.01 -9.71
N ASP A 70 2.61 19.38 -9.61
CA ASP A 70 2.19 18.65 -8.42
C ASP A 70 2.63 17.18 -8.53
N GLY A 71 3.27 16.67 -7.48
CA GLY A 71 3.72 15.28 -7.46
C GLY A 71 4.13 14.78 -6.09
N VAL A 72 4.17 13.46 -5.96
CA VAL A 72 4.62 12.78 -4.74
C VAL A 72 6.12 12.46 -4.88
N VAL A 73 6.92 12.89 -3.90
CA VAL A 73 8.37 12.60 -3.92
C VAL A 73 8.63 11.12 -3.69
N VAL A 74 9.19 10.46 -4.71
CA VAL A 74 9.52 9.03 -4.66
C VAL A 74 10.90 8.83 -4.05
N LYS A 75 11.91 9.45 -4.66
CA LYS A 75 13.31 9.38 -4.24
C LYS A 75 14.05 10.69 -4.56
N ARG A 76 15.09 10.97 -3.79
CA ARG A 76 16.14 11.94 -4.11
C ARG A 76 17.41 11.14 -4.39
N GLN A 77 18.10 11.45 -5.49
CA GLN A 77 19.29 10.71 -5.91
C GLN A 77 20.33 11.66 -6.52
N LEU A 78 21.59 11.28 -6.43
CA LEU A 78 22.65 11.94 -7.17
C LEU A 78 22.71 11.33 -8.57
N LYS A 79 22.53 12.17 -9.59
CA LYS A 79 22.71 11.78 -10.98
C LYS A 79 24.19 11.46 -11.20
N THR A 80 24.47 10.27 -11.73
CA THR A 80 25.84 9.89 -12.08
C THR A 80 26.38 10.91 -13.08
N PRO A 81 27.48 11.60 -12.77
CA PRO A 81 28.02 12.61 -13.66
C PRO A 81 28.49 11.97 -14.96
N GLU A 82 28.21 12.62 -16.09
CA GLU A 82 28.99 12.39 -17.31
C GLU A 82 30.45 12.79 -17.04
N LEU A 83 31.42 12.16 -17.71
CA LEU A 83 32.84 12.43 -17.49
C LEU A 83 33.12 13.95 -17.48
N GLY A 84 33.59 14.47 -16.35
CA GLY A 84 33.97 15.87 -16.18
C GLY A 84 32.88 16.84 -15.72
N LYS A 85 31.68 16.37 -15.36
CA LYS A 85 30.62 17.19 -14.76
C LYS A 85 30.50 16.92 -13.26
N GLU A 86 30.08 17.93 -12.50
CA GLU A 86 29.72 17.76 -11.08
C GLU A 86 28.45 16.89 -10.95
N PRO A 87 28.32 16.07 -9.89
CA PRO A 87 27.09 15.35 -9.60
C PRO A 87 25.94 16.32 -9.39
N ILE A 88 24.82 16.09 -10.08
CA ILE A 88 23.60 16.91 -9.93
C ILE A 88 22.61 16.12 -9.08
N GLU A 89 22.08 16.76 -8.03
CA GLU A 89 20.99 16.17 -7.25
C GLU A 89 19.66 16.25 -8.02
N GLU A 90 18.97 15.13 -8.12
CA GLU A 90 17.72 14.98 -8.87
C GLU A 90 16.65 14.33 -7.99
N ILE A 91 15.43 14.87 -8.06
CA ILE A 91 14.24 14.33 -7.40
C ILE A 91 13.42 13.59 -8.43
N GLN A 92 13.07 12.34 -8.14
CA GLN A 92 12.01 11.64 -8.86
C GLN A 92 10.67 11.90 -8.17
N ILE A 93 9.74 12.48 -8.92
CA ILE A 93 8.36 12.69 -8.48
C ILE A 93 7.42 11.78 -9.28
N TYR A 94 6.39 11.28 -8.59
CA TYR A 94 5.25 10.62 -9.20
C TYR A 94 4.16 11.66 -9.46
N THR A 95 3.86 11.92 -10.72
CA THR A 95 2.85 12.91 -11.15
C THR A 95 1.53 12.27 -11.54
N GLY A 96 1.49 10.94 -11.72
CA GLY A 96 0.29 10.25 -12.19
C GLY A 96 -0.13 10.70 -13.59
N ASN A 97 -1.43 10.63 -13.89
CA ASN A 97 -2.06 11.19 -15.11
C ASN A 97 -1.34 10.79 -16.41
N ARG A 98 -1.01 9.49 -16.56
CA ARG A 98 -0.25 8.95 -17.70
C ARG A 98 -0.92 9.28 -19.04
N GLU A 99 -2.23 9.38 -19.08
CA GLU A 99 -3.02 9.75 -20.24
C GLU A 99 -2.80 11.19 -20.72
N VAL A 100 -2.40 12.10 -19.82
CA VAL A 100 -2.13 13.51 -20.15
C VAL A 100 -0.66 13.72 -20.50
N TYR A 101 0.24 13.13 -19.70
CA TYR A 101 1.67 13.42 -19.78
C TYR A 101 2.51 12.31 -20.42
N ASN A 102 1.89 11.19 -20.80
CA ASN A 102 2.52 9.96 -21.31
C ASN A 102 3.54 9.29 -20.35
N LEU A 103 3.81 9.90 -19.19
CA LEU A 103 4.79 9.49 -18.19
C LEU A 103 4.17 9.64 -16.80
N ALA A 104 4.29 8.62 -15.97
CA ALA A 104 3.81 8.65 -14.58
C ALA A 104 4.84 9.23 -13.60
N PHE A 105 6.11 9.28 -14.00
CA PHE A 105 7.23 9.78 -13.22
C PHE A 105 7.96 10.87 -13.97
N ARG A 106 8.39 11.91 -13.24
CA ARG A 106 9.24 12.97 -13.76
C ARG A 106 10.45 13.14 -12.86
N TYR A 107 11.58 13.43 -13.48
CA TYR A 107 12.80 13.79 -12.81
C TYR A 107 12.98 15.30 -12.84
N ILE A 108 13.36 15.87 -11.70
CA ILE A 108 13.54 17.31 -11.51
C ILE A 108 14.94 17.54 -10.92
N ASP A 109 15.74 18.34 -11.59
CA ASP A 109 17.02 18.82 -11.03
C ASP A 109 16.75 19.76 -9.85
N VAL A 110 17.34 19.48 -8.69
CA VAL A 110 17.11 20.26 -7.46
C VAL A 110 17.44 21.73 -7.66
N HIS A 111 18.51 22.03 -8.41
CA HIS A 111 18.95 23.41 -8.67
C HIS A 111 17.97 24.24 -9.52
N ARG A 112 17.02 23.60 -10.20
CA ARG A 112 15.99 24.29 -10.99
C ARG A 112 14.73 24.60 -10.19
N ILE A 113 14.60 24.07 -8.97
CA ILE A 113 13.40 24.27 -8.15
C ILE A 113 13.43 25.69 -7.57
N ALA A 114 12.46 26.50 -7.96
CA ALA A 114 12.29 27.85 -7.41
C ALA A 114 11.65 27.80 -6.02
N SER A 115 10.66 26.91 -5.82
CA SER A 115 10.03 26.68 -4.51
C SER A 115 9.35 25.31 -4.42
N GLU A 116 9.31 24.74 -3.22
CA GLU A 116 8.51 23.55 -2.87
C GLU A 116 7.41 23.98 -1.89
N SER A 117 6.15 23.55 -2.10
CA SER A 117 5.04 23.83 -1.20
C SER A 117 4.09 22.64 -1.04
N LEU A 118 3.34 22.60 0.06
CA LEU A 118 2.36 21.54 0.36
C LEU A 118 0.94 22.12 0.19
N PRO A 119 0.37 22.05 -1.02
CA PRO A 119 -0.93 22.64 -1.31
C PRO A 119 -2.06 21.89 -0.55
N PRO A 120 -2.94 22.60 0.19
CA PRO A 120 -4.03 21.96 0.94
C PRO A 120 -5.22 21.55 0.05
N ASP A 121 -5.28 22.07 -1.17
CA ASP A 121 -6.36 21.89 -2.14
C ASP A 121 -6.12 20.74 -3.14
N VAL A 122 -4.90 20.21 -3.19
CA VAL A 122 -4.56 19.10 -4.10
C VAL A 122 -4.98 17.76 -3.52
N MET A 123 -5.59 16.95 -4.36
CA MET A 123 -6.04 15.61 -4.03
C MET A 123 -5.25 14.55 -4.79
N LEU A 124 -4.91 13.47 -4.08
CA LEU A 124 -4.48 12.21 -4.68
C LEU A 124 -5.72 11.33 -4.84
N ILE A 125 -6.09 11.06 -6.09
CA ILE A 125 -7.31 10.34 -6.46
C ILE A 125 -6.90 8.96 -6.94
N GLU A 126 -7.28 7.93 -6.19
CA GLU A 126 -7.17 6.55 -6.64
C GLU A 126 -8.25 6.25 -7.68
N ARG A 127 -7.85 5.66 -8.80
CA ARG A 127 -8.75 5.30 -9.89
C ARG A 127 -8.66 3.81 -10.16
N LEU A 128 -9.79 3.22 -10.53
CA LEU A 128 -9.87 1.82 -10.93
C LEU A 128 -9.07 1.53 -12.21
N GLU A 129 -8.97 2.53 -13.08
CA GLU A 129 -8.29 2.45 -14.35
C GLU A 129 -7.26 3.57 -14.46
N ASN A 130 -6.14 3.26 -15.14
CA ASN A 130 -5.06 4.22 -15.44
C ASN A 130 -4.30 4.77 -14.22
N GLY A 131 -4.39 4.11 -13.07
CA GLY A 131 -3.60 4.43 -11.87
C GLY A 131 -4.04 5.74 -11.20
N ASN A 132 -3.24 6.20 -10.24
CA ASN A 132 -3.58 7.39 -9.46
C ASN A 132 -3.53 8.66 -10.31
N ALA A 133 -4.45 9.58 -10.02
CA ALA A 133 -4.45 10.94 -10.55
C ALA A 133 -4.13 11.92 -9.43
N ILE A 134 -3.40 12.98 -9.77
CA ILE A 134 -3.09 14.08 -8.86
C ILE A 134 -3.67 15.35 -9.47
N GLY A 135 -4.42 16.11 -8.67
CA GLY A 135 -4.94 17.39 -9.14
C GLY A 135 -5.85 18.08 -8.15
N THR A 136 -6.25 19.29 -8.54
CA THR A 136 -7.15 20.13 -7.76
C THR A 136 -8.60 19.90 -8.22
N PRO A 137 -9.54 19.57 -7.32
CA PRO A 137 -10.92 19.36 -7.70
C PRO A 137 -11.56 20.68 -8.12
N LEU A 138 -12.34 20.65 -9.20
CA LEU A 138 -13.10 21.82 -9.67
C LEU A 138 -14.56 21.74 -9.27
N ALA A 139 -15.21 20.60 -9.55
CA ALA A 139 -16.61 20.37 -9.22
C ALA A 139 -16.92 18.87 -9.21
N LEU A 140 -17.91 18.47 -8.40
CA LEU A 140 -18.56 17.18 -8.42
C LEU A 140 -19.79 17.26 -9.32
N LYS A 141 -19.83 16.46 -10.39
CA LYS A 141 -20.96 16.39 -11.31
C LYS A 141 -21.76 15.10 -11.09
N SER A 142 -23.04 15.26 -10.84
CA SER A 142 -24.03 14.18 -10.74
C SER A 142 -25.11 14.43 -11.82
N PRO A 143 -25.82 13.40 -12.31
CA PRO A 143 -26.90 13.60 -13.30
C PRO A 143 -27.95 14.66 -12.90
N ALA A 144 -28.17 14.84 -11.59
CA ALA A 144 -29.16 15.78 -11.07
C ALA A 144 -28.58 17.15 -10.65
N SER A 145 -27.27 17.27 -10.44
CA SER A 145 -26.68 18.48 -9.87
C SER A 145 -25.17 18.58 -10.09
N THR A 146 -24.66 19.80 -10.23
CA THR A 146 -23.22 20.10 -10.15
C THR A 146 -22.93 20.86 -8.86
N LEU A 147 -21.96 20.39 -8.09
CA LEU A 147 -21.49 21.03 -6.86
C LEU A 147 -20.05 21.50 -7.05
N ALA A 148 -19.78 22.79 -6.84
CA ALA A 148 -18.41 23.32 -6.91
C ALA A 148 -17.54 22.76 -5.78
N ALA A 149 -16.23 22.61 -6.01
CA ALA A 149 -15.29 22.18 -4.98
C ALA A 149 -15.14 23.17 -3.82
N THR A 150 -15.49 24.44 -4.05
CA THR A 150 -15.53 25.50 -3.04
C THR A 150 -16.74 25.43 -2.11
N ASP A 151 -17.75 24.61 -2.41
CA ASP A 151 -18.92 24.46 -1.56
C ASP A 151 -18.56 23.67 -0.28
N PRO A 152 -18.94 24.12 0.93
CA PRO A 152 -18.67 23.41 2.18
C PRO A 152 -19.21 21.98 2.24
N ARG A 153 -20.23 21.66 1.43
CA ARG A 153 -20.81 20.31 1.35
C ARG A 153 -19.98 19.35 0.50
N PHE A 154 -19.02 19.85 -0.27
CA PHE A 154 -18.24 19.08 -1.23
C PHE A 154 -17.53 17.87 -0.61
N PRO A 155 -16.78 17.99 0.51
CA PRO A 155 -16.06 16.84 1.07
C PRO A 155 -16.99 15.69 1.46
N LYS A 156 -18.15 16.02 2.05
CA LYS A 156 -19.15 15.04 2.46
C LYS A 156 -19.79 14.38 1.24
N GLN A 157 -20.27 15.17 0.27
CA GLN A 157 -20.91 14.62 -0.92
C GLN A 157 -19.95 13.78 -1.77
N LEU A 158 -18.68 14.17 -1.86
CA LEU A 158 -17.67 13.37 -2.53
C LEU A 158 -17.48 12.01 -1.83
N SER A 159 -17.35 12.02 -0.49
CA SER A 159 -17.22 10.78 0.29
C SER A 159 -18.44 9.87 0.15
N ASP A 160 -19.65 10.43 0.23
CA ASP A 160 -20.90 9.69 0.06
C ASP A 160 -21.01 9.09 -1.36
N ALA A 161 -20.62 9.85 -2.38
CA ALA A 161 -20.62 9.40 -3.76
C ALA A 161 -19.63 8.25 -4.00
N VAL A 162 -18.42 8.35 -3.43
CA VAL A 162 -17.40 7.30 -3.49
C VAL A 162 -17.88 6.04 -2.78
N ALA A 163 -18.44 6.16 -1.57
CA ALA A 163 -18.97 5.03 -0.82
C ALA A 163 -20.10 4.32 -1.59
N ALA A 164 -21.02 5.09 -2.20
CA ALA A 164 -22.07 4.54 -3.04
C ALA A 164 -21.53 3.82 -4.29
N ALA A 165 -20.47 4.36 -4.92
CA ALA A 165 -19.83 3.73 -6.06
C ALA A 165 -19.17 2.38 -5.68
N ILE A 166 -18.47 2.34 -4.53
CA ILE A 166 -17.85 1.11 -4.00
C ILE A 166 -18.92 0.05 -3.70
N ALA A 167 -20.03 0.42 -3.06
CA ALA A 167 -21.12 -0.51 -2.75
C ALA A 167 -21.81 -1.06 -4.00
N ARG A 168 -22.00 -0.24 -5.04
CA ARG A 168 -22.51 -0.72 -6.33
C ARG A 168 -21.54 -1.70 -6.98
N ARG A 169 -20.24 -1.41 -6.92
CA ARG A 169 -19.21 -2.27 -7.49
C ARG A 169 -19.16 -3.64 -6.80
N SER A 170 -19.21 -3.68 -5.47
CA SER A 170 -19.22 -4.96 -4.73
C SER A 170 -20.45 -5.80 -5.09
N THR A 171 -21.60 -5.16 -5.32
CA THR A 171 -22.81 -5.82 -5.78
C THR A 171 -22.62 -6.43 -7.18
N ILE A 172 -22.06 -5.67 -8.12
CA ILE A 172 -21.77 -6.16 -9.48
C ILE A 172 -20.82 -7.37 -9.43
N GLU A 173 -19.72 -7.26 -8.69
CA GLU A 173 -18.75 -8.36 -8.58
C GLU A 173 -19.36 -9.62 -7.95
N HIS A 174 -20.26 -9.46 -6.97
CA HIS A 174 -20.97 -10.59 -6.39
C HIS A 174 -21.88 -11.29 -7.41
N LEU A 175 -22.65 -10.52 -8.18
CA LEU A 175 -23.53 -11.04 -9.22
C LEU A 175 -22.73 -11.79 -10.30
N GLU A 176 -21.62 -11.21 -10.76
CA GLU A 176 -20.74 -11.81 -11.76
C GLU A 176 -20.11 -13.12 -11.26
N LYS A 177 -19.50 -13.11 -10.07
CA LYS A 177 -18.72 -14.25 -9.58
C LYS A 177 -19.59 -15.38 -9.03
N HIS A 178 -20.66 -15.07 -8.31
CA HIS A 178 -21.39 -16.08 -7.52
C HIS A 178 -22.74 -16.49 -8.10
N VAL A 179 -23.41 -15.59 -8.82
CA VAL A 179 -24.72 -15.87 -9.41
C VAL A 179 -24.54 -16.37 -10.83
N ILE A 180 -23.94 -15.55 -11.69
CA ILE A 180 -23.71 -15.90 -13.10
C ILE A 180 -22.76 -17.09 -13.20
N GLY A 181 -21.65 -17.07 -12.44
CA GLY A 181 -20.70 -18.18 -12.40
C GLY A 181 -21.33 -19.52 -12.00
N ARG A 182 -22.25 -19.52 -11.02
CA ARG A 182 -22.96 -20.74 -10.59
C ARG A 182 -23.94 -21.24 -11.64
N ASN A 183 -24.74 -20.32 -12.21
CA ASN A 183 -25.71 -20.67 -13.24
C ASN A 183 -25.00 -21.24 -14.49
N ALA A 184 -23.85 -20.67 -14.87
CA ALA A 184 -23.06 -21.18 -15.99
C ALA A 184 -22.53 -22.60 -15.73
N ALA A 185 -22.07 -22.88 -14.50
CA ALA A 185 -21.63 -24.22 -14.12
C ALA A 185 -22.78 -25.23 -14.16
N GLU A 186 -23.96 -24.85 -13.66
CA GLU A 186 -25.16 -25.69 -13.65
C GLU A 186 -25.63 -26.01 -15.09
N ILE A 187 -25.67 -25.00 -15.97
CA ILE A 187 -25.99 -25.18 -17.39
C ILE A 187 -25.00 -26.17 -18.03
N SER A 188 -23.69 -25.99 -17.80
CA SER A 188 -22.67 -26.87 -18.36
C SER A 188 -22.80 -28.31 -17.85
N GLU A 189 -23.17 -28.52 -16.59
CA GLU A 189 -23.40 -29.87 -16.04
C GLU A 189 -24.63 -30.53 -16.68
N LEU A 190 -25.72 -29.78 -16.85
CA LEU A 190 -26.94 -30.26 -17.51
C LEU A 190 -26.69 -30.63 -18.98
N GLU A 191 -25.88 -29.84 -19.71
CA GLU A 191 -25.49 -30.15 -21.09
C GLU A 191 -24.66 -31.43 -21.20
N VAL A 192 -23.72 -31.65 -20.28
CA VAL A 192 -22.93 -32.90 -20.22
C VAL A 192 -23.83 -34.10 -19.93
N ARG A 193 -24.75 -33.95 -18.97
CA ARG A 193 -25.69 -35.02 -18.60
C ARG A 193 -26.59 -35.39 -19.77
N ALA A 194 -27.18 -34.40 -20.45
CA ALA A 194 -28.02 -34.61 -21.62
C ALA A 194 -27.28 -35.32 -22.75
N ARG A 195 -26.01 -34.96 -23.00
CA ARG A 195 -25.18 -35.63 -24.00
C ARG A 195 -24.97 -37.10 -23.67
N ASN A 196 -24.59 -37.42 -22.42
CA ASN A 196 -24.36 -38.80 -21.99
C ASN A 196 -25.63 -39.67 -22.13
N THR A 197 -26.79 -39.15 -21.71
CA THR A 197 -28.07 -39.89 -21.83
C THR A 197 -28.46 -40.15 -23.28
N SER A 198 -28.19 -39.20 -24.19
CA SER A 198 -28.45 -39.38 -25.62
C SER A 198 -27.55 -40.42 -26.28
N SER A 199 -26.27 -40.51 -25.87
CA SER A 199 -25.35 -41.54 -26.35
C SER A 199 -25.70 -42.94 -25.84
N ASP A 200 -26.22 -43.07 -24.62
CA ASP A 200 -26.65 -44.36 -24.07
C ASP A 200 -27.88 -44.92 -24.82
N GLN A 201 -28.83 -44.07 -25.21
CA GLN A 201 -30.00 -44.49 -26.00
C GLN A 201 -29.67 -44.89 -27.43
N GLN A 202 -28.58 -44.36 -28.01
CA GLN A 202 -28.13 -44.68 -29.36
C GLN A 202 -27.40 -46.04 -29.42
N GLY A 203 -26.84 -46.51 -28.30
CA GLY A 203 -26.12 -47.79 -28.19
C GLY A 203 -27.00 -49.01 -27.90
N ASP A 204 -28.27 -48.79 -27.51
CA ASP A 204 -29.21 -49.84 -27.07
C ASP A 204 -30.31 -50.13 -28.12
N MET A 205 -30.18 -49.60 -29.33
CA MET A 205 -31.03 -49.94 -30.48
C MET A 205 -30.37 -51.08 -31.29
N PRO A 206 -31.00 -52.27 -31.40
CA PRO A 206 -30.48 -53.42 -32.14
C PRO A 206 -30.49 -53.22 -33.67
#